data_AF-A0A947MBU8-F1
#
_entry.id   AF-A0A947MBU8-F1
#
_cell.length_a   1.000
_cell.length_b   1.000
_cell.length_c   1.000
_cell.angle_alpha   90.00
_cell.angle_beta   90.00
_cell.angle_gamma   90.00
#
_symmetry.space_group_name_H-M   'P 1'
#
loop_
_entity.id
_entity.type
_entity.pdbx_description
1 polymer ?
#
loop_
_entity_poly.entity_id
_entity_poly.type
_entity_poly.pdbx_seq_one_letter_code
_entity_poly.pdbx_strand_id
1 'polypeptide(L)'
;MNFPPPGGSPKESFPAPEWAPDRWHNVARTYTMADVRRLSGSLPIHHTLAENGARKLWKLLHEEDFVPTLGTFTGNQAVQQVKAGLKAIYLSGWQVAADANTSGNMYPDQSLYPVDSVPSIVRRINKALQRADQIQTMERLDGQTTTDHDFFAPIIADAEAGFGGPLNVFELMKAMIESGAAAVHFEDQLASEKKCGHMGGKVLVPTSQFVRTLNAARLAADVMGVPTIIMARTDAEAARLITSDCDEVDAPFITGERTAEGFFRLKGGFDCAIARGLAYAPYADLIWCETSTPNLEDAKRFAEAIRTQYPDQMLAYNCSPSFNWAKHLDQAQMKVFQRELGAMGYKYQFITLAGFHNLSYTTFDLARRYKTDGMAAYSQLQQAEFAAEKDGFSATRHQR
;
A
#
# COMPACT_ATOMS: atom_id res chain seq x y z
N MET A 1 40.06 28.34 17.68
CA MET A 1 40.69 28.02 16.38
C MET A 1 39.57 27.95 15.36
N ASN A 2 39.55 28.90 14.41
CA ASN A 2 38.60 28.88 13.30
C ASN A 2 39.06 27.81 12.30
N PHE A 3 38.28 26.74 12.18
CA PHE A 3 38.40 25.85 11.03
C PHE A 3 37.65 26.47 9.86
N PRO A 4 38.24 26.53 8.66
CA PRO A 4 37.50 26.94 7.47
C PRO A 4 36.39 25.92 7.20
N PRO A 5 35.25 26.33 6.61
CA PRO A 5 34.24 25.37 6.20
C PRO A 5 34.87 24.43 5.17
N PRO A 6 34.62 23.10 5.27
CA PRO A 6 35.10 22.18 4.24
C PRO A 6 34.49 22.61 2.91
N GLY A 7 35.36 22.85 1.92
CA GLY A 7 34.96 23.18 0.56
C GLY A 7 33.97 22.14 0.07
N GLY A 8 32.72 22.55 -0.10
CA GLY A 8 31.66 21.68 -0.60
C GLY A 8 31.99 21.29 -2.03
N SER A 9 32.37 20.03 -2.23
CA SER A 9 32.06 19.35 -3.48
C SER A 9 30.56 19.56 -3.77
N PRO A 10 30.15 19.73 -5.04
CA PRO A 10 28.72 19.75 -5.36
C PRO A 10 28.08 18.55 -4.67
N LYS A 11 27.04 18.78 -3.84
CA LYS A 11 26.26 17.68 -3.29
C LYS A 11 25.77 16.88 -4.49
N GLU A 12 26.30 15.68 -4.69
CA GLU A 12 25.80 14.79 -5.74
C GLU A 12 24.30 14.63 -5.55
N SER A 13 23.54 14.98 -6.58
CA SER A 13 22.10 14.82 -6.59
C SER A 13 21.75 13.35 -6.81
N PHE A 14 20.63 12.91 -6.24
CA PHE A 14 20.08 11.60 -6.53
C PHE A 14 19.55 11.59 -7.97
N PRO A 15 20.00 10.65 -8.84
CA PRO A 15 19.60 10.65 -10.24
C PRO A 15 18.10 10.37 -10.37
N ALA A 16 17.39 11.26 -11.06
CA ALA A 16 15.99 11.05 -11.42
C ALA A 16 15.89 10.22 -12.70
N PRO A 17 14.88 9.35 -12.85
CA PRO A 17 14.64 8.65 -14.10
C PRO A 17 14.22 9.63 -15.21
N GLU A 18 14.59 9.35 -16.47
CA GLU A 18 14.27 10.23 -17.61
C GLU A 18 12.77 10.52 -17.77
N TRP A 19 11.91 9.56 -17.41
CA TRP A 19 10.46 9.68 -17.51
C TRP A 19 9.82 10.49 -16.37
N ALA A 20 10.57 10.84 -15.32
CA ALA A 20 10.14 11.74 -14.25
C ALA A 20 11.34 12.54 -13.71
N PRO A 21 11.79 13.59 -14.42
CA PRO A 21 12.92 14.42 -14.00
C PRO A 21 12.74 15.10 -12.63
N ASP A 22 11.50 15.27 -12.20
CA ASP A 22 11.07 15.88 -10.93
C ASP A 22 10.77 14.85 -9.83
N ARG A 23 10.97 13.55 -10.08
CA ARG A 23 10.66 12.44 -9.15
C ARG A 23 11.14 12.65 -7.71
N TRP A 24 12.25 13.37 -7.53
CA TRP A 24 12.89 13.61 -6.23
C TRP A 24 12.75 15.04 -5.69
N HIS A 25 11.95 15.91 -6.33
CA HIS A 25 11.90 17.35 -6.02
C HIS A 25 11.66 17.65 -4.53
N ASN A 26 10.74 16.92 -3.89
CA ASN A 26 10.35 17.10 -2.48
C ASN A 26 10.81 15.95 -1.56
N VAL A 27 11.75 15.11 -2.01
CA VAL A 27 12.16 13.90 -1.27
C VAL A 27 13.51 14.11 -0.57
N ALA A 28 13.46 14.23 0.75
CA ALA A 28 14.61 14.27 1.63
C ALA A 28 15.17 12.86 1.93
N ARG A 29 16.48 12.80 2.19
CA ARG A 29 17.22 11.60 2.59
C ARG A 29 18.23 11.96 3.68
N THR A 30 18.39 11.09 4.66
CA THR A 30 19.36 11.27 5.75
C THR A 30 20.75 10.67 5.45
N TYR A 31 20.97 10.27 4.20
CA TYR A 31 22.20 9.67 3.69
C TYR A 31 22.57 10.29 2.32
N THR A 32 23.75 9.96 1.81
CA THR A 32 24.31 10.53 0.58
C THR A 32 24.37 9.51 -0.56
N MET A 33 24.56 9.97 -1.80
CA MET A 33 24.85 9.06 -2.93
C MET A 33 26.16 8.26 -2.75
N ALA A 34 27.12 8.79 -1.98
CA ALA A 34 28.32 8.02 -1.63
C ALA A 34 27.98 6.80 -0.77
N ASP A 35 27.01 6.92 0.15
CA ASP A 35 26.52 5.79 0.93
C ASP A 35 25.80 4.75 0.06
N VAL A 36 24.96 5.20 -0.87
CA VAL A 36 24.29 4.30 -1.84
C VAL A 36 25.33 3.50 -2.61
N ARG A 37 26.31 4.16 -3.24
CA ARG A 37 27.38 3.50 -4.01
C ARG A 37 28.18 2.50 -3.16
N ARG A 38 28.45 2.84 -1.90
CA ARG A 38 29.15 1.95 -0.96
C ARG A 38 28.35 0.68 -0.64
N LEU A 39 27.03 0.73 -0.73
CA LEU A 39 26.11 -0.36 -0.37
C LEU A 39 25.54 -1.14 -1.59
N SER A 40 25.61 -0.58 -2.80
CA SER A 40 25.05 -1.19 -4.02
C SER A 40 25.80 -2.42 -4.57
N GLY A 41 26.99 -2.72 -4.06
CA GLY A 41 27.83 -3.78 -4.63
C GLY A 41 28.39 -3.41 -6.02
N SER A 42 29.05 -4.38 -6.67
CA SER A 42 29.82 -4.14 -7.91
C SER A 42 29.11 -4.56 -9.20
N LEU A 43 28.02 -5.34 -9.11
CA LEU A 43 27.28 -5.86 -10.26
C LEU A 43 25.88 -5.22 -10.30
N PRO A 44 25.54 -4.48 -11.37
CA PRO A 44 24.18 -4.00 -11.57
C PRO A 44 23.19 -5.16 -11.75
N ILE A 45 22.15 -5.21 -10.92
CA ILE A 45 21.04 -6.16 -11.04
C ILE A 45 19.78 -5.36 -11.37
N HIS A 46 19.10 -5.72 -12.45
CA HIS A 46 17.90 -5.02 -12.91
C HIS A 46 16.62 -5.68 -12.38
N HIS A 47 15.70 -4.86 -11.88
CA HIS A 47 14.41 -5.29 -11.32
C HIS A 47 13.25 -4.81 -12.20
N THR A 48 13.17 -5.35 -13.44
CA THR A 48 12.28 -4.87 -14.51
C THR A 48 10.82 -4.66 -14.10
N LEU A 49 10.23 -5.59 -13.34
CA LEU A 49 8.83 -5.50 -12.93
C LEU A 49 8.61 -4.35 -11.94
N ALA A 50 9.51 -4.17 -10.97
CA ALA A 50 9.41 -3.09 -10.00
C ALA A 50 9.64 -1.73 -10.66
N GLU A 51 10.61 -1.62 -11.56
CA GLU A 51 10.88 -0.38 -12.31
C GLU A 51 9.71 0.01 -13.22
N ASN A 52 9.19 -0.95 -14.01
CA ASN A 52 8.02 -0.71 -14.86
C ASN A 52 6.79 -0.36 -14.02
N GLY A 53 6.55 -1.08 -12.92
CA GLY A 53 5.46 -0.83 -12.00
C GLY A 53 5.54 0.56 -11.38
N ALA A 54 6.71 0.95 -10.83
CA ALA A 54 6.92 2.26 -10.22
C ALA A 54 6.69 3.39 -11.24
N ARG A 55 7.22 3.25 -12.47
CA ARG A 55 6.97 4.18 -13.58
C ARG A 55 5.48 4.31 -13.90
N LYS A 56 4.78 3.19 -14.09
CA LYS A 56 3.35 3.19 -14.43
C LYS A 56 2.51 3.80 -13.31
N LEU A 57 2.79 3.44 -12.06
CA LEU A 57 2.07 3.99 -10.93
C LEU A 57 2.30 5.49 -10.78
N TRP A 58 3.55 5.96 -10.94
CA TRP A 58 3.85 7.39 -10.90
C TRP A 58 3.03 8.16 -11.94
N LYS A 59 3.00 7.65 -13.18
CA LYS A 59 2.18 8.20 -14.26
C LYS A 59 0.69 8.24 -13.88
N LEU A 60 0.14 7.12 -13.41
CA LEU A 60 -1.27 7.04 -13.01
C LEU A 60 -1.63 8.03 -11.89
N LEU A 61 -0.76 8.21 -10.90
CA LEU A 61 -1.01 9.13 -9.78
C LEU A 61 -1.05 10.61 -10.21
N HIS A 62 -0.37 10.96 -11.31
CA HIS A 62 -0.33 12.33 -11.84
C HIS A 62 -1.41 12.60 -12.90
N GLU A 63 -1.73 11.59 -13.72
CA GLU A 63 -2.64 11.76 -14.86
C GLU A 63 -4.09 11.45 -14.55
N GLU A 64 -4.37 10.54 -13.61
CA GLU A 64 -5.75 10.20 -13.22
C GLU A 64 -6.26 11.13 -12.11
N ASP A 65 -7.58 11.31 -12.04
CA ASP A 65 -8.22 11.99 -10.92
C ASP A 65 -7.83 11.31 -9.59
N PHE A 66 -7.90 9.98 -9.59
CA PHE A 66 -7.41 9.08 -8.54
C PHE A 66 -7.27 7.64 -9.10
N VAL A 67 -6.52 6.80 -8.39
CA VAL A 67 -6.30 5.39 -8.72
C VAL A 67 -7.02 4.50 -7.68
N PRO A 68 -8.18 3.91 -8.01
CA PRO A 68 -8.88 2.99 -7.12
C PRO A 68 -8.34 1.57 -7.23
N THR A 69 -8.28 0.85 -6.11
CA THR A 69 -7.90 -0.56 -6.08
C THR A 69 -8.72 -1.36 -5.08
N LEU A 70 -8.68 -2.68 -5.24
CA LEU A 70 -9.30 -3.65 -4.34
C LEU A 70 -8.23 -4.57 -3.78
N GLY A 71 -8.30 -4.83 -2.48
CA GLY A 71 -7.40 -5.75 -1.79
C GLY A 71 -7.43 -7.12 -2.43
N THR A 72 -6.23 -7.64 -2.72
CA THR A 72 -6.00 -8.89 -3.42
C THR A 72 -4.96 -9.73 -2.68
N PHE A 73 -5.08 -11.06 -2.72
CA PHE A 73 -4.07 -11.97 -2.13
C PHE A 73 -3.86 -13.25 -2.97
N THR A 74 -4.47 -13.33 -4.15
CA THR A 74 -4.25 -14.41 -5.12
C THR A 74 -3.99 -13.86 -6.51
N GLY A 75 -3.24 -14.61 -7.33
CA GLY A 75 -2.98 -14.21 -8.71
C GLY A 75 -4.24 -14.13 -9.58
N ASN A 76 -5.21 -15.04 -9.40
CA ASN A 76 -6.44 -15.01 -10.17
C ASN A 76 -7.29 -13.77 -9.86
N GLN A 77 -7.43 -13.38 -8.58
CA GLN A 77 -8.12 -12.14 -8.21
C GLN A 77 -7.50 -10.92 -8.93
N ALA A 78 -6.17 -10.83 -8.98
CA ALA A 78 -5.49 -9.74 -9.67
C ALA A 78 -5.77 -9.74 -11.18
N VAL A 79 -5.70 -10.91 -11.83
CA VAL A 79 -6.03 -11.04 -13.27
C VAL A 79 -7.46 -10.59 -13.54
N GLN A 80 -8.44 -10.98 -12.70
CA GLN A 80 -9.82 -10.55 -12.88
C GLN A 80 -10.00 -9.04 -12.66
N GLN A 81 -9.29 -8.43 -11.70
CA GLN A 81 -9.33 -6.98 -11.49
C GLN A 81 -8.80 -6.21 -12.70
N VAL A 82 -7.71 -6.67 -13.32
CA VAL A 82 -7.20 -6.05 -14.55
C VAL A 82 -8.17 -6.24 -15.72
N LYS A 83 -8.73 -7.44 -15.89
CA LYS A 83 -9.75 -7.70 -16.93
C LYS A 83 -11.00 -6.83 -16.76
N ALA A 84 -11.38 -6.54 -15.52
CA ALA A 84 -12.48 -5.63 -15.18
C ALA A 84 -12.13 -4.14 -15.37
N GLY A 85 -10.88 -3.81 -15.71
CA GLY A 85 -10.45 -2.44 -16.03
C GLY A 85 -9.76 -1.68 -14.91
N LEU A 86 -9.48 -2.28 -13.75
CA LEU A 86 -8.66 -1.64 -12.72
C LEU A 86 -7.21 -1.53 -13.20
N LYS A 87 -6.61 -0.35 -12.98
CA LYS A 87 -5.27 0.00 -13.49
C LYS A 87 -4.13 -0.32 -12.52
N ALA A 88 -4.44 -0.74 -11.29
CA ALA A 88 -3.47 -1.05 -10.23
C ALA A 88 -4.03 -2.11 -9.26
N ILE A 89 -3.16 -2.73 -8.47
CA ILE A 89 -3.50 -3.78 -7.52
C ILE A 89 -3.03 -3.39 -6.11
N TYR A 90 -3.90 -3.57 -5.11
CA TYR A 90 -3.51 -3.49 -3.70
C TYR A 90 -3.32 -4.88 -3.12
N LEU A 91 -2.18 -5.12 -2.46
CA LEU A 91 -1.90 -6.32 -1.70
C LEU A 91 -1.91 -6.00 -0.20
N SER A 92 -2.94 -6.49 0.49
CA SER A 92 -3.16 -6.25 1.92
C SER A 92 -2.39 -7.25 2.79
N GLY A 93 -1.66 -6.74 3.79
CA GLY A 93 -1.00 -7.54 4.82
C GLY A 93 -2.01 -8.29 5.70
N TRP A 94 -3.14 -7.66 6.01
CA TRP A 94 -4.28 -8.31 6.68
C TRP A 94 -4.75 -9.57 5.94
N GLN A 95 -4.94 -9.50 4.62
CA GLN A 95 -5.40 -10.66 3.85
C GLN A 95 -4.34 -11.76 3.74
N VAL A 96 -3.06 -11.37 3.73
CA VAL A 96 -1.94 -12.31 3.84
C VAL A 96 -1.96 -13.01 5.19
N ALA A 97 -2.14 -12.27 6.29
CA ALA A 97 -2.31 -12.83 7.63
C ALA A 97 -3.49 -13.82 7.69
N ALA A 98 -4.63 -13.45 7.10
CA ALA A 98 -5.84 -14.26 7.15
C ALA A 98 -5.73 -15.57 6.34
N ASP A 99 -5.17 -15.56 5.12
CA ASP A 99 -5.37 -16.68 4.19
C ASP A 99 -4.24 -16.92 3.17
N ALA A 100 -3.09 -16.22 3.25
CA ALA A 100 -2.06 -16.34 2.19
C ALA A 100 -0.60 -16.25 2.67
N ASN A 101 -0.34 -16.39 3.97
CA ASN A 101 1.01 -16.29 4.50
C ASN A 101 1.80 -17.60 4.40
N THR A 102 3.11 -17.50 4.55
CA THR A 102 4.06 -18.61 4.39
C THR A 102 4.09 -19.58 5.57
N SER A 103 3.45 -19.26 6.70
CA SER A 103 3.28 -20.24 7.79
C SER A 103 2.11 -21.20 7.54
N GLY A 104 1.21 -20.87 6.61
CA GLY A 104 0.02 -21.66 6.31
C GLY A 104 -1.08 -21.57 7.38
N ASN A 105 -0.95 -20.69 8.37
CA ASN A 105 -1.96 -20.49 9.41
C ASN A 105 -2.86 -19.30 9.09
N MET A 106 -4.09 -19.33 9.59
CA MET A 106 -4.95 -18.14 9.63
C MET A 106 -4.62 -17.31 10.88
N TYR A 107 -4.25 -16.04 10.67
CA TYR A 107 -3.91 -15.12 11.74
C TYR A 107 -4.81 -13.88 11.76
N PRO A 108 -4.98 -13.25 12.95
CA PRO A 108 -5.39 -11.86 13.02
C PRO A 108 -4.27 -10.95 12.50
N ASP A 109 -4.63 -9.71 12.21
CA ASP A 109 -3.72 -8.72 11.67
C ASP A 109 -2.86 -8.04 12.74
N GLN A 110 -1.81 -8.77 13.16
CA GLN A 110 -0.88 -8.39 14.24
C GLN A 110 0.58 -8.75 13.92
N SER A 111 0.96 -8.73 12.63
CA SER A 111 2.33 -9.04 12.17
C SER A 111 2.88 -10.40 12.65
N LEU A 112 2.00 -11.39 12.85
CA LEU A 112 2.38 -12.74 13.35
C LEU A 112 3.01 -13.62 12.27
N TYR A 113 2.74 -13.32 11.00
CA TYR A 113 3.21 -14.12 9.89
C TYR A 113 4.68 -13.86 9.55
N PRO A 114 5.40 -14.82 8.93
CA PRO A 114 6.79 -14.61 8.54
C PRO A 114 6.94 -13.50 7.50
N VAL A 115 7.97 -12.65 7.66
CA VAL A 115 8.20 -11.42 6.87
C VAL A 115 8.27 -11.62 5.35
N ASP A 116 8.56 -12.82 4.87
CA ASP A 116 8.62 -13.16 3.45
C ASP A 116 7.24 -13.35 2.80
N SER A 117 6.17 -13.38 3.60
CA SER A 117 4.80 -13.68 3.15
C SER A 117 4.28 -12.69 2.09
N VAL A 118 4.32 -11.38 2.37
CA VAL A 118 3.83 -10.39 1.40
C VAL A 118 4.69 -10.38 0.13
N PRO A 119 6.04 -10.36 0.19
CA PRO A 119 6.87 -10.53 -1.00
C PRO A 119 6.55 -11.78 -1.82
N SER A 120 6.24 -12.92 -1.18
CA SER A 120 5.84 -14.16 -1.86
C SER A 120 4.55 -13.96 -2.65
N ILE A 121 3.56 -13.26 -2.09
CA ILE A 121 2.30 -12.98 -2.77
C ILE A 121 2.44 -11.93 -3.88
N VAL A 122 3.28 -10.89 -3.71
CA VAL A 122 3.65 -9.98 -4.82
C VAL A 122 4.17 -10.79 -6.02
N ARG A 123 5.11 -11.70 -5.77
CA ARG A 123 5.68 -12.58 -6.81
C ARG A 123 4.63 -13.47 -7.46
N ARG A 124 3.70 -14.02 -6.66
CA ARG A 124 2.58 -14.85 -7.16
C ARG A 124 1.65 -14.06 -8.08
N ILE A 125 1.31 -12.82 -7.70
CA ILE A 125 0.46 -11.93 -8.51
C ILE A 125 1.17 -11.62 -9.83
N ASN A 126 2.43 -11.18 -9.78
CA ASN A 126 3.20 -10.88 -10.99
C ASN A 126 3.32 -12.09 -11.94
N LYS A 127 3.51 -13.31 -11.43
CA LYS A 127 3.51 -14.54 -12.25
C LYS A 127 2.17 -14.80 -12.93
N ALA A 128 1.05 -14.53 -12.26
CA ALA A 128 -0.28 -14.71 -12.85
C ALA A 128 -0.56 -13.67 -13.94
N LEU A 129 -0.19 -12.41 -13.70
CA LEU A 129 -0.28 -11.33 -14.69
C LEU A 129 0.61 -11.62 -15.90
N GLN A 130 1.84 -12.09 -15.68
CA GLN A 130 2.75 -12.51 -16.75
C GLN A 130 2.17 -13.65 -17.59
N ARG A 131 1.52 -14.64 -16.97
CA ARG A 131 0.89 -15.73 -17.71
C ARG A 131 -0.28 -15.23 -18.56
N ALA A 132 -1.10 -14.34 -18.01
CA ALA A 132 -2.22 -13.73 -18.75
C ALA A 132 -1.72 -12.92 -19.96
N ASP A 133 -0.63 -12.17 -19.80
CA ASP A 133 0.06 -11.45 -20.89
C ASP A 133 0.60 -12.39 -21.97
N GLN A 134 1.26 -13.48 -21.57
CA GLN A 134 1.79 -14.49 -22.50
C GLN A 134 0.68 -15.13 -23.34
N ILE A 135 -0.47 -15.42 -22.73
CA ILE A 135 -1.64 -15.97 -23.43
C ILE A 135 -2.16 -14.95 -24.45
N GLN A 136 -2.41 -13.70 -24.03
CA GLN A 136 -2.88 -12.63 -24.91
C GLN A 136 -1.91 -12.38 -26.08
N THR A 137 -0.60 -12.40 -25.81
CA THR A 137 0.44 -12.20 -26.82
C THR A 137 0.47 -13.35 -27.81
N MET A 138 0.44 -14.60 -27.35
CA MET A 138 0.41 -15.79 -28.21
C MET A 138 -0.80 -15.75 -29.15
N GLU A 139 -2.00 -15.55 -28.61
CA GLU A 139 -3.23 -15.53 -29.40
C GLU A 139 -3.26 -14.39 -30.43
N ARG A 140 -2.73 -13.22 -30.05
CA ARG A 140 -2.58 -12.08 -30.96
C ARG A 140 -1.65 -12.41 -32.13
N LEU A 141 -0.53 -13.07 -31.85
CA LEU A 141 0.42 -13.50 -32.88
C LEU A 141 -0.11 -14.66 -33.74
N ASP A 142 -1.01 -15.47 -33.20
CA ASP A 142 -1.75 -16.50 -33.95
C ASP A 142 -2.91 -15.93 -34.80
N GLY A 143 -3.11 -14.60 -34.78
CA GLY A 143 -4.17 -13.93 -35.54
C GLY A 143 -5.57 -14.06 -34.93
N GLN A 144 -5.67 -14.47 -33.67
CA GLN A 144 -6.94 -14.51 -32.95
C GLN A 144 -7.34 -13.11 -32.48
N THR A 145 -8.64 -12.86 -32.37
CA THR A 145 -9.15 -11.63 -31.76
C THR A 145 -8.87 -11.65 -30.26
N THR A 146 -8.01 -10.76 -29.79
CA THR A 146 -7.70 -10.60 -28.36
C THR A 146 -8.21 -9.26 -27.83
N THR A 147 -8.25 -9.14 -26.50
CA THR A 147 -8.30 -7.84 -25.85
C THR A 147 -6.92 -7.15 -25.90
N ASP A 148 -6.86 -5.91 -25.40
CA ASP A 148 -5.62 -5.15 -25.26
C ASP A 148 -5.39 -4.77 -23.80
N HIS A 149 -5.55 -5.76 -22.91
CA HIS A 149 -5.28 -5.53 -21.49
C HIS A 149 -3.79 -5.35 -21.28
N ASP A 150 -3.42 -4.31 -20.54
CA ASP A 150 -2.09 -4.17 -19.99
C ASP A 150 -2.03 -4.92 -18.64
N PHE A 151 -1.61 -6.19 -18.70
CA PHE A 151 -1.61 -7.07 -17.52
C PHE A 151 -0.59 -6.69 -16.46
N PHE A 152 0.48 -5.96 -16.79
CA PHE A 152 1.50 -5.58 -15.82
C PHE A 152 1.07 -4.35 -15.01
N ALA A 153 -0.07 -4.46 -14.32
CA ALA A 153 -0.58 -3.44 -13.43
C ALA A 153 0.35 -3.28 -12.20
N PRO A 154 0.66 -2.04 -11.76
CA PRO A 154 1.47 -1.81 -10.59
C PRO A 154 0.83 -2.37 -9.32
N ILE A 155 1.65 -3.02 -8.48
CA ILE A 155 1.25 -3.58 -7.20
C ILE A 155 1.71 -2.64 -6.08
N ILE A 156 0.76 -2.18 -5.28
CA ILE A 156 0.99 -1.44 -4.03
C ILE A 156 0.88 -2.45 -2.89
N ALA A 157 1.98 -2.68 -2.18
CA ALA A 157 2.09 -3.74 -1.18
C ALA A 157 2.23 -3.21 0.25
N ASP A 158 1.63 -3.94 1.19
CA ASP A 158 1.68 -3.70 2.62
C ASP A 158 2.98 -4.25 3.24
N ALA A 159 3.78 -3.39 3.86
CA ALA A 159 4.96 -3.79 4.63
C ALA A 159 4.79 -3.65 6.15
N GLU A 160 3.55 -3.47 6.61
CA GLU A 160 3.21 -3.31 8.03
C GLU A 160 4.09 -2.21 8.67
N ALA A 161 4.55 -2.43 9.90
CA ALA A 161 5.56 -1.61 10.56
C ALA A 161 7.02 -2.08 10.25
N GLY A 162 7.22 -2.91 9.23
CA GLY A 162 8.55 -3.35 8.81
C GLY A 162 9.17 -4.51 9.60
N PHE A 163 8.38 -5.23 10.40
CA PHE A 163 8.77 -6.48 11.09
C PHE A 163 10.01 -6.33 12.01
N GLY A 164 10.25 -5.15 12.56
CA GLY A 164 11.33 -4.92 13.51
C GLY A 164 11.93 -3.51 13.40
N GLY A 165 13.25 -3.43 13.31
CA GLY A 165 13.99 -2.19 13.20
C GLY A 165 14.34 -1.80 11.76
N PRO A 166 15.14 -0.74 11.56
CA PRO A 166 15.52 -0.24 10.24
C PRO A 166 16.17 -1.29 9.31
N LEU A 167 16.91 -2.25 9.84
CA LEU A 167 17.51 -3.32 9.01
C LEU A 167 16.46 -4.31 8.49
N ASN A 168 15.45 -4.64 9.31
CA ASN A 168 14.32 -5.46 8.87
C ASN A 168 13.54 -4.75 7.76
N VAL A 169 13.31 -3.44 7.92
CA VAL A 169 12.68 -2.57 6.91
C VAL A 169 13.47 -2.56 5.60
N PHE A 170 14.80 -2.39 5.68
CA PHE A 170 15.68 -2.38 4.51
C PHE A 170 15.61 -3.71 3.73
N GLU A 171 15.68 -4.85 4.41
CA GLU A 171 15.58 -6.16 3.77
C GLU A 171 14.17 -6.45 3.22
N LEU A 172 13.12 -6.07 3.96
CA LEU A 172 11.75 -6.22 3.46
C LEU A 172 11.50 -5.40 2.20
N MET A 173 11.97 -4.15 2.16
CA MET A 173 11.85 -3.30 0.99
C MET A 173 12.58 -3.89 -0.23
N LYS A 174 13.79 -4.45 -0.04
CA LYS A 174 14.50 -5.18 -1.10
C LYS A 174 13.68 -6.38 -1.59
N ALA A 175 13.15 -7.20 -0.68
CA ALA A 175 12.33 -8.35 -1.03
C ALA A 175 11.07 -7.96 -1.82
N MET A 176 10.43 -6.83 -1.47
CA MET A 176 9.29 -6.27 -2.21
C MET A 176 9.69 -5.86 -3.64
N ILE A 177 10.83 -5.18 -3.80
CA ILE A 177 11.38 -4.78 -5.11
C ILE A 177 11.74 -6.01 -5.95
N GLU A 178 12.44 -6.98 -5.38
CA GLU A 178 12.79 -8.24 -6.07
C GLU A 178 11.57 -9.03 -6.53
N SER A 179 10.47 -8.96 -5.78
CA SER A 179 9.20 -9.57 -6.14
C SER A 179 8.40 -8.76 -7.17
N GLY A 180 8.79 -7.52 -7.45
CA GLY A 180 8.17 -6.65 -8.46
C GLY A 180 7.08 -5.73 -7.93
N ALA A 181 7.15 -5.28 -6.68
CA ALA A 181 6.24 -4.25 -6.15
C ALA A 181 6.55 -2.87 -6.75
N ALA A 182 5.51 -2.12 -7.09
CA ALA A 182 5.60 -0.76 -7.62
C ALA A 182 5.66 0.29 -6.50
N ALA A 183 4.91 0.03 -5.42
CA ALA A 183 4.90 0.84 -4.21
C ALA A 183 4.84 -0.03 -2.97
N VAL A 184 5.34 0.51 -1.87
CA VAL A 184 5.30 -0.13 -0.56
C VAL A 184 4.85 0.90 0.47
N HIS A 185 3.92 0.53 1.35
CA HIS A 185 3.57 1.36 2.49
C HIS A 185 4.09 0.78 3.80
N PHE A 186 4.54 1.66 4.69
CA PHE A 186 4.91 1.36 6.07
C PHE A 186 4.00 2.15 7.02
N GLU A 187 3.81 1.67 8.25
CA GLU A 187 3.02 2.36 9.28
C GLU A 187 3.81 2.61 10.58
N ASP A 188 3.42 3.66 11.31
CA ASP A 188 4.11 4.17 12.50
C ASP A 188 3.74 3.46 13.82
N GLN A 189 3.21 2.23 13.72
CA GLN A 189 2.97 1.36 14.87
C GLN A 189 4.23 0.61 15.31
N LEU A 190 4.25 0.13 16.55
CA LEU A 190 5.25 -0.82 17.03
C LEU A 190 5.02 -2.19 16.39
N ALA A 191 6.01 -2.70 15.65
CA ALA A 191 5.88 -3.95 14.90
C ALA A 191 5.47 -5.18 15.74
N SER A 192 5.93 -5.28 16.99
CA SER A 192 5.60 -6.40 17.89
C SER A 192 4.22 -6.30 18.52
N GLU A 193 3.60 -5.12 18.51
CA GLU A 193 2.26 -4.86 19.06
C GLU A 193 1.34 -4.30 17.96
N LYS A 194 1.63 -4.67 16.71
CA LYS A 194 0.90 -4.18 15.55
C LYS A 194 -0.56 -4.62 15.66
N LYS A 195 -1.48 -3.75 15.28
CA LYS A 195 -2.89 -4.08 15.12
C LYS A 195 -3.40 -3.57 13.78
N CYS A 196 -4.49 -4.17 13.30
CA CYS A 196 -5.33 -3.54 12.29
C CYS A 196 -5.72 -2.12 12.74
N GLY A 197 -5.72 -1.16 11.80
CA GLY A 197 -6.03 0.24 12.07
C GLY A 197 -7.35 0.46 12.82
N HIS A 198 -8.33 -0.40 12.59
CA HIS A 198 -9.67 -0.31 13.19
C HIS A 198 -9.80 -1.02 14.55
N MET A 199 -8.70 -1.54 15.11
CA MET A 199 -8.67 -2.21 16.41
C MET A 199 -8.10 -1.30 17.52
N GLY A 200 -8.61 -1.47 18.74
CA GLY A 200 -8.03 -0.83 19.93
C GLY A 200 -6.66 -1.41 20.30
N GLY A 201 -5.89 -0.65 21.09
CA GLY A 201 -4.60 -1.08 21.62
C GLY A 201 -3.40 -0.84 20.69
N LYS A 202 -3.55 -0.03 19.64
CA LYS A 202 -2.44 0.43 18.80
C LYS A 202 -1.42 1.20 19.62
N VAL A 203 -0.14 0.86 19.46
CA VAL A 203 1.00 1.54 20.09
C VAL A 203 1.85 2.18 19.01
N LEU A 204 2.02 3.50 19.04
CA LEU A 204 2.88 4.21 18.10
C LEU A 204 4.36 4.12 18.51
N VAL A 205 5.25 4.19 17.51
CA VAL A 205 6.66 4.53 17.72
C VAL A 205 6.86 6.06 17.67
N PRO A 206 7.96 6.61 18.21
CA PRO A 206 8.25 8.03 18.09
C PRO A 206 8.37 8.45 16.63
N THR A 207 8.01 9.70 16.33
CA THR A 207 8.02 10.26 14.97
C THR A 207 9.37 10.05 14.28
N SER A 208 10.48 10.36 14.95
CA SER A 208 11.85 10.12 14.46
C SER A 208 12.20 8.65 14.24
N GLN A 209 11.59 7.71 14.95
CA GLN A 209 11.75 6.28 14.65
C GLN A 209 11.09 5.91 13.33
N PHE A 210 9.87 6.40 13.07
CA PHE A 210 9.22 6.13 11.80
C PHE A 210 9.91 6.85 10.62
N VAL A 211 10.47 8.05 10.83
CA VAL A 211 11.35 8.69 9.82
C VAL A 211 12.58 7.81 9.50
N ARG A 212 13.15 7.11 10.49
CA ARG A 212 14.24 6.13 10.24
C ARG A 212 13.74 4.93 9.44
N THR A 213 12.53 4.44 9.68
CA THR A 213 11.87 3.41 8.86
C THR A 213 11.74 3.86 7.40
N LEU A 214 11.18 5.05 7.15
CA LEU A 214 11.02 5.57 5.78
C LEU A 214 12.37 5.75 5.07
N ASN A 215 13.39 6.25 5.77
CA ASN A 215 14.74 6.37 5.20
C ASN A 215 15.39 5.02 4.90
N ALA A 216 15.19 4.00 5.75
CA ALA A 216 15.68 2.66 5.49
C ALA A 216 15.03 2.04 4.24
N ALA A 217 13.71 2.23 4.07
CA ALA A 217 13.01 1.82 2.86
C ALA A 217 13.51 2.60 1.62
N ARG A 218 13.71 3.91 1.71
CA ARG A 218 14.26 4.69 0.58
C ARG A 218 15.69 4.25 0.25
N LEU A 219 16.52 3.99 1.25
CA LEU A 219 17.90 3.54 1.05
C LEU A 219 17.92 2.18 0.33
N ALA A 220 17.02 1.27 0.69
CA ALA A 220 16.85 0.01 -0.02
C ALA A 220 16.47 0.24 -1.48
N ALA A 221 15.50 1.12 -1.76
CA ALA A 221 15.10 1.44 -3.14
C ALA A 221 16.24 2.06 -3.97
N ASP A 222 16.99 3.00 -3.39
CA ASP A 222 18.13 3.63 -4.04
C ASP A 222 19.28 2.63 -4.28
N VAL A 223 19.56 1.74 -3.30
CA VAL A 223 20.57 0.66 -3.43
C VAL A 223 20.22 -0.30 -4.55
N MET A 224 18.93 -0.64 -4.68
CA MET A 224 18.40 -1.51 -5.73
C MET A 224 18.23 -0.79 -7.08
N GLY A 225 18.47 0.52 -7.14
CA GLY A 225 18.34 1.32 -8.35
C GLY A 225 16.91 1.42 -8.89
N VAL A 226 15.89 1.32 -8.02
CA VAL A 226 14.47 1.37 -8.43
C VAL A 226 13.78 2.58 -7.80
N PRO A 227 13.08 3.42 -8.57
CA PRO A 227 12.37 4.59 -8.03
C PRO A 227 11.02 4.23 -7.36
N THR A 228 11.00 3.14 -6.59
CA THR A 228 9.81 2.59 -5.92
C THR A 228 9.09 3.67 -5.12
N ILE A 229 7.76 3.68 -5.20
CA ILE A 229 6.93 4.63 -4.50
C ILE A 229 6.81 4.20 -3.02
N ILE A 230 7.07 5.11 -2.09
CA ILE A 230 6.98 4.87 -0.65
C ILE A 230 5.80 5.65 -0.10
N MET A 231 4.93 4.96 0.64
CA MET A 231 3.78 5.56 1.31
C MET A 231 3.95 5.48 2.82
N ALA A 232 3.81 6.62 3.49
CA ALA A 232 3.86 6.71 4.94
C ALA A 232 2.45 6.71 5.50
N ARG A 233 2.09 5.65 6.24
CA ARG A 233 0.85 5.56 7.00
C ARG A 233 1.06 6.02 8.44
N THR A 234 0.14 6.83 8.94
CA THR A 234 -0.01 7.10 10.37
C THR A 234 -1.29 6.50 10.92
N ASP A 235 -1.19 5.87 12.10
CA ASP A 235 -2.29 5.31 12.87
C ASP A 235 -2.73 6.22 14.05
N ALA A 236 -2.20 7.44 14.10
CA ALA A 236 -2.35 8.36 15.22
C ALA A 236 -3.78 8.87 15.48
N GLU A 237 -4.70 8.75 14.52
CA GLU A 237 -6.11 9.10 14.71
C GLU A 237 -6.71 8.29 15.87
N ALA A 238 -6.62 6.95 15.80
CA ALA A 238 -7.20 6.05 16.79
C ALA A 238 -6.20 5.49 17.82
N ALA A 239 -4.88 5.61 17.60
CA ALA A 239 -3.91 5.13 18.58
C ALA A 239 -3.98 5.92 19.90
N ARG A 240 -3.81 5.20 21.02
CA ARG A 240 -3.90 5.77 22.39
C ARG A 240 -2.66 5.49 23.24
N LEU A 241 -1.64 4.91 22.63
CA LEU A 241 -0.38 4.54 23.27
C LEU A 241 0.79 4.93 22.37
N ILE A 242 1.92 5.30 22.97
CA ILE A 242 3.19 5.53 22.29
C ILE A 242 4.33 4.95 23.13
N THR A 243 5.35 4.39 22.49
CA THR A 243 6.45 3.69 23.18
C THR A 243 7.36 4.61 24.00
N SER A 244 7.60 5.85 23.55
CA SER A 244 8.48 6.81 24.21
C SER A 244 8.06 8.25 23.92
N ASP A 245 8.43 9.16 24.81
CA ASP A 245 8.25 10.61 24.76
C ASP A 245 9.49 11.36 24.26
N CYS A 246 10.43 10.67 23.59
CA CYS A 246 11.72 11.23 23.20
C CYS A 246 11.68 12.24 22.02
N ASP A 247 10.51 12.53 21.46
CA ASP A 247 10.35 13.35 20.27
C ASP A 247 9.45 14.57 20.53
N GLU A 248 9.94 15.76 20.17
CA GLU A 248 9.22 17.02 20.38
C GLU A 248 7.93 17.10 19.57
N VAL A 249 7.84 16.42 18.41
CA VAL A 249 6.61 16.36 17.59
C VAL A 249 5.49 15.64 18.35
N ASP A 250 5.85 14.65 19.17
CA ASP A 250 4.89 13.80 19.88
C ASP A 250 4.49 14.39 21.24
N ALA A 251 5.36 15.20 21.85
CA ALA A 251 5.19 15.76 23.20
C ALA A 251 3.81 16.42 23.47
N PRO A 252 3.21 17.23 22.57
CA PRO A 252 1.91 17.86 22.82
C PRO A 252 0.75 16.86 23.02
N PHE A 253 0.91 15.65 22.50
CA PHE A 253 -0.13 14.61 22.48
C PHE A 253 0.02 13.59 23.62
N ILE A 254 1.13 13.61 24.35
CA ILE A 254 1.40 12.69 25.46
C ILE A 254 0.76 13.23 26.74
N THR A 255 0.08 12.38 27.51
CA THR A 255 -0.64 12.81 28.72
C THR A 255 0.24 12.83 29.97
N GLY A 256 1.41 12.18 29.93
CA GLY A 256 2.31 11.97 31.08
C GLY A 256 2.03 10.68 31.87
N GLU A 257 0.90 10.01 31.63
CA GLU A 257 0.59 8.73 32.24
C GLU A 257 1.25 7.56 31.49
N ARG A 258 1.58 6.48 32.22
CA ARG A 258 2.18 5.27 31.65
C ARG A 258 1.37 4.01 31.96
N THR A 259 1.45 3.02 31.08
CA THR A 259 0.90 1.67 31.28
C THR A 259 1.89 0.78 32.05
N ALA A 260 1.47 -0.43 32.42
CA ALA A 260 2.31 -1.39 33.13
C ALA A 260 3.51 -1.87 32.28
N GLU A 261 3.33 -1.95 30.98
CA GLU A 261 4.36 -2.26 29.98
C GLU A 261 5.35 -1.09 29.78
N GLY A 262 5.03 0.08 30.32
CA GLY A 262 5.85 1.28 30.24
C GLY A 262 5.54 2.20 29.07
N PHE A 263 4.52 1.91 28.25
CA PHE A 263 4.07 2.82 27.18
C PHE A 263 3.45 4.08 27.76
N PHE A 264 3.61 5.20 27.08
CA PHE A 264 2.93 6.45 27.42
C PHE A 264 1.52 6.47 26.84
N ARG A 265 0.58 7.06 27.59
CA ARG A 265 -0.78 7.35 27.12
C ARG A 265 -0.74 8.53 26.13
N LEU A 266 -1.39 8.34 25.00
CA LEU A 266 -1.47 9.31 23.90
C LEU A 266 -2.92 9.77 23.71
N LYS A 267 -3.13 11.07 23.53
CA LYS A 267 -4.44 11.65 23.18
C LYS A 267 -4.92 11.18 21.80
N GLY A 268 -4.00 11.08 20.83
CA GLY A 268 -4.28 10.72 19.44
C GLY A 268 -5.12 11.78 18.72
N GLY A 269 -5.90 11.35 17.73
CA GLY A 269 -6.81 12.19 16.95
C GLY A 269 -6.15 12.88 15.76
N PHE A 270 -6.94 13.66 15.02
CA PHE A 270 -6.51 14.28 13.77
C PHE A 270 -5.35 15.26 13.92
N ASP A 271 -5.26 16.01 15.02
CA ASP A 271 -4.13 16.93 15.23
C ASP A 271 -2.81 16.17 15.36
N CYS A 272 -2.84 15.00 16.02
CA CYS A 272 -1.68 14.12 16.12
C CYS A 272 -1.32 13.51 14.75
N ALA A 273 -2.33 13.04 14.02
CA ALA A 273 -2.15 12.50 12.66
C ALA A 273 -1.59 13.56 11.69
N ILE A 274 -2.07 14.81 11.76
CA ILE A 274 -1.57 15.93 10.95
C ILE A 274 -0.11 16.20 11.30
N ALA A 275 0.24 16.37 12.58
CA ALA A 275 1.61 16.64 13.01
C ALA A 275 2.58 15.57 12.49
N ARG A 276 2.18 14.29 12.58
CA ARG A 276 2.94 13.17 12.05
C ARG A 276 3.02 13.15 10.53
N GLY A 277 1.90 13.37 9.84
CA GLY A 277 1.87 13.48 8.38
C GLY A 277 2.80 14.57 7.85
N LEU A 278 2.85 15.74 8.51
CA LEU A 278 3.77 16.82 8.17
C LEU A 278 5.24 16.44 8.39
N ALA A 279 5.54 15.68 9.44
CA ALA A 279 6.89 15.16 9.70
C ALA A 279 7.32 14.07 8.69
N TYR A 280 6.37 13.32 8.14
CA TYR A 280 6.64 12.23 7.20
C TYR A 280 6.68 12.67 5.74
N ALA A 281 6.00 13.75 5.38
CA ALA A 281 5.90 14.29 4.01
C ALA A 281 7.26 14.39 3.28
N PRO A 282 8.35 14.89 3.90
CA PRO A 282 9.65 14.95 3.21
C PRO A 282 10.25 13.58 2.85
N TYR A 283 9.79 12.49 3.46
CA TYR A 283 10.41 11.16 3.34
C TYR A 283 9.55 10.15 2.58
N ALA A 284 8.35 10.54 2.13
CA ALA A 284 7.40 9.66 1.47
C ALA A 284 6.75 10.32 0.25
N ASP A 285 6.41 9.50 -0.74
CA ASP A 285 5.75 9.94 -1.97
C ASP A 285 4.25 10.13 -1.77
N LEU A 286 3.65 9.35 -0.86
CA LEU A 286 2.26 9.50 -0.44
C LEU A 286 2.15 9.47 1.08
N ILE A 287 1.21 10.25 1.62
CA ILE A 287 0.83 10.20 3.04
C ILE A 287 -0.57 9.60 3.19
N TRP A 288 -0.72 8.71 4.15
CA TRP A 288 -1.99 8.06 4.49
C TRP A 288 -2.30 8.24 5.98
N CYS A 289 -3.42 8.87 6.30
CA CYS A 289 -4.01 8.82 7.64
C CYS A 289 -5.01 7.66 7.69
N GLU A 290 -4.81 6.69 8.58
CA GLU A 290 -5.83 5.70 8.90
C GLU A 290 -7.00 6.38 9.65
N THR A 291 -8.24 6.00 9.36
CA THR A 291 -9.43 6.68 9.89
C THR A 291 -10.44 5.68 10.45
N SER A 292 -11.08 6.06 11.56
CA SER A 292 -12.13 5.24 12.19
C SER A 292 -13.49 5.27 11.46
N THR A 293 -13.76 6.27 10.60
CA THR A 293 -15.04 6.41 9.88
C THR A 293 -14.86 7.03 8.48
N PRO A 294 -15.80 6.80 7.53
CA PRO A 294 -15.74 7.41 6.21
C PRO A 294 -16.30 8.84 6.25
N ASN A 295 -15.46 9.81 6.63
CA ASN A 295 -15.84 11.22 6.78
C ASN A 295 -15.03 12.13 5.83
N LEU A 296 -15.73 12.82 4.91
CA LEU A 296 -15.13 13.74 3.95
C LEU A 296 -14.64 15.05 4.58
N GLU A 297 -15.24 15.51 5.69
CA GLU A 297 -14.80 16.73 6.36
C GLU A 297 -13.45 16.52 7.06
N ASP A 298 -13.30 15.37 7.71
CA ASP A 298 -12.04 14.95 8.34
C ASP A 298 -10.94 14.72 7.28
N ALA A 299 -11.29 14.07 6.16
CA ALA A 299 -10.39 13.90 5.03
C ALA A 299 -9.93 15.26 4.47
N LYS A 300 -10.87 16.20 4.29
CA LYS A 300 -10.57 17.56 3.84
C LYS A 300 -9.64 18.29 4.81
N ARG A 301 -9.92 18.24 6.12
CA ARG A 301 -9.07 18.85 7.17
C ARG A 301 -7.64 18.33 7.11
N PHE A 302 -7.47 17.01 7.01
CA PHE A 302 -6.15 16.40 6.91
C PHE A 302 -5.44 16.84 5.63
N ALA A 303 -6.13 16.78 4.49
CA ALA A 303 -5.56 17.15 3.21
C ALA A 303 -5.14 18.63 3.14
N GLU A 304 -5.98 19.55 3.60
CA GLU A 304 -5.67 20.98 3.65
C GLU A 304 -4.46 21.26 4.55
N ALA A 305 -4.38 20.63 5.73
CA ALA A 305 -3.26 20.82 6.63
C ALA A 305 -1.92 20.36 6.01
N ILE A 306 -1.89 19.17 5.41
CA ILE A 306 -0.68 18.65 4.75
C ILE A 306 -0.30 19.52 3.55
N ARG A 307 -1.25 19.81 2.66
CA ARG A 307 -1.00 20.51 1.40
C ARG A 307 -0.73 22.00 1.56
N THR A 308 -1.10 22.60 2.70
CA THR A 308 -0.68 23.97 3.03
C THR A 308 0.84 24.07 3.19
N GLN A 309 1.48 23.06 3.79
CA GLN A 309 2.95 23.03 3.95
C GLN A 309 3.65 22.35 2.76
N TYR A 310 3.02 21.34 2.16
CA TYR A 310 3.55 20.56 1.05
C TYR A 310 2.52 20.49 -0.10
N PRO A 311 2.39 21.54 -0.94
CA PRO A 311 1.32 21.67 -1.94
C PRO A 311 1.18 20.50 -2.91
N ASP A 312 2.29 19.86 -3.27
CA ASP A 312 2.35 18.76 -4.22
C ASP A 312 2.20 17.38 -3.54
N GLN A 313 2.06 17.32 -2.22
CA GLN A 313 1.96 16.05 -1.51
C GLN A 313 0.72 15.29 -1.94
N MET A 314 0.95 14.11 -2.52
CA MET A 314 -0.10 13.16 -2.84
C MET A 314 -0.54 12.42 -1.57
N LEU A 315 -1.83 12.15 -1.48
CA LEU A 315 -2.43 11.47 -0.34
C LEU A 315 -3.01 10.12 -0.76
N ALA A 316 -3.12 9.23 0.21
CA ALA A 316 -3.79 7.94 0.04
C ALA A 316 -4.92 7.78 1.07
N TYR A 317 -6.01 7.11 0.66
CA TYR A 317 -7.19 6.90 1.50
C TYR A 317 -7.65 5.45 1.46
N ASN A 318 -7.79 4.83 2.63
CA ASN A 318 -8.41 3.52 2.78
C ASN A 318 -9.93 3.66 2.89
N CYS A 319 -10.65 3.25 1.85
CA CYS A 319 -12.09 3.05 1.88
C CYS A 319 -12.41 1.74 2.63
N SER A 320 -12.27 1.78 3.96
CA SER A 320 -12.26 0.58 4.78
C SER A 320 -13.57 -0.23 4.70
N PRO A 321 -13.48 -1.56 4.53
CA PRO A 321 -14.64 -2.45 4.64
C PRO A 321 -15.07 -2.69 6.10
N SER A 322 -14.28 -2.24 7.09
CA SER A 322 -14.67 -2.27 8.51
C SER A 322 -15.75 -1.23 8.83
N PHE A 323 -15.97 -0.25 7.95
CA PHE A 323 -17.07 0.69 8.08
C PHE A 323 -18.40 0.05 7.68
N ASN A 324 -19.46 0.33 8.44
CA ASN A 324 -20.81 0.10 7.94
C ASN A 324 -21.22 1.28 7.05
N TRP A 325 -20.86 1.23 5.77
CA TRP A 325 -21.07 2.32 4.81
C TRP A 325 -22.50 2.85 4.81
N ALA A 326 -23.51 1.98 4.70
CA ALA A 326 -24.92 2.36 4.66
C ALA A 326 -25.47 2.94 5.98
N LYS A 327 -24.75 2.74 7.11
CA LYS A 327 -25.07 3.40 8.37
C LYS A 327 -24.60 4.86 8.41
N HIS A 328 -23.53 5.18 7.67
CA HIS A 328 -22.89 6.50 7.69
C HIS A 328 -23.26 7.37 6.49
N LEU A 329 -23.49 6.75 5.33
CA LEU A 329 -23.68 7.43 4.06
C LEU A 329 -24.87 6.84 3.31
N ASP A 330 -25.60 7.69 2.59
CA ASP A 330 -26.60 7.25 1.62
C ASP A 330 -25.97 6.82 0.28
N GLN A 331 -26.77 6.27 -0.63
CA GLN A 331 -26.26 5.80 -1.93
C GLN A 331 -25.69 6.91 -2.82
N ALA A 332 -26.24 8.13 -2.76
CA ALA A 332 -25.75 9.24 -3.56
C ALA A 332 -24.36 9.67 -3.07
N GLN A 333 -24.20 9.78 -1.75
CA GLN A 333 -22.92 10.05 -1.09
C GLN A 333 -21.88 8.96 -1.40
N MET A 334 -22.25 7.68 -1.26
CA MET A 334 -21.34 6.56 -1.57
C MET A 334 -20.82 6.59 -3.02
N LYS A 335 -21.69 6.93 -4.00
CA LYS A 335 -21.31 7.00 -5.42
C LYS A 335 -20.27 8.09 -5.72
N VAL A 336 -20.27 9.18 -4.96
CA VAL A 336 -19.38 10.32 -5.20
C VAL A 336 -18.17 10.35 -4.27
N PHE A 337 -18.17 9.56 -3.18
CA PHE A 337 -17.18 9.59 -2.11
C PHE A 337 -15.73 9.59 -2.62
N GLN A 338 -15.37 8.64 -3.49
CA GLN A 338 -14.01 8.55 -4.03
C GLN A 338 -13.63 9.72 -4.93
N ARG A 339 -14.58 10.25 -5.69
CA ARG A 339 -14.36 11.43 -6.54
C ARG A 339 -14.09 12.67 -5.70
N GLU A 340 -14.86 12.87 -4.63
CA GLU A 340 -14.65 14.00 -3.71
C GLU A 340 -13.28 13.88 -3.01
N LEU A 341 -12.87 12.67 -2.60
CA LEU A 341 -11.51 12.43 -2.09
C LEU A 341 -10.44 12.76 -3.15
N GLY A 342 -10.64 12.35 -4.41
CA GLY A 342 -9.72 12.65 -5.50
C GLY A 342 -9.49 14.16 -5.67
N ALA A 343 -10.56 14.96 -5.58
CA ALA A 343 -10.50 16.42 -5.64
C ALA A 343 -9.71 17.06 -4.47
N MET A 344 -9.59 16.37 -3.33
CA MET A 344 -8.81 16.82 -2.17
C MET A 344 -7.32 16.42 -2.25
N GLY A 345 -6.91 15.69 -3.29
CA GLY A 345 -5.54 15.22 -3.47
C GLY A 345 -5.28 13.78 -3.01
N TYR A 346 -6.33 13.01 -2.68
CA TYR A 346 -6.23 11.57 -2.45
C TYR A 346 -6.12 10.81 -3.77
N LYS A 347 -4.90 10.81 -4.32
CA LYS A 347 -4.55 10.22 -5.62
C LYS A 347 -4.55 8.70 -5.63
N TYR A 348 -4.43 8.06 -4.46
CA TYR A 348 -4.55 6.61 -4.34
C TYR A 348 -5.63 6.22 -3.35
N GLN A 349 -6.55 5.36 -3.76
CA GLN A 349 -7.69 4.96 -2.93
C GLN A 349 -7.91 3.46 -3.03
N PHE A 350 -8.26 2.81 -1.92
CA PHE A 350 -8.28 1.35 -1.88
C PHE A 350 -9.24 0.79 -0.85
N ILE A 351 -9.84 -0.37 -1.15
CA ILE A 351 -10.60 -1.17 -0.18
C ILE A 351 -9.71 -2.33 0.26
N THR A 352 -9.23 -2.32 1.51
CA THR A 352 -8.21 -3.27 1.98
C THR A 352 -8.61 -4.74 1.92
N LEU A 353 -9.84 -5.08 2.30
CA LEU A 353 -10.29 -6.48 2.49
C LEU A 353 -11.28 -6.95 1.42
N ALA A 354 -11.33 -6.28 0.26
CA ALA A 354 -12.28 -6.58 -0.80
C ALA A 354 -12.19 -8.05 -1.26
N GLY A 355 -10.98 -8.56 -1.47
CA GLY A 355 -10.73 -9.94 -1.87
C GLY A 355 -11.22 -10.95 -0.83
N PHE A 356 -11.00 -10.67 0.46
CA PHE A 356 -11.41 -11.56 1.55
C PHE A 356 -12.93 -11.62 1.64
N HIS A 357 -13.61 -10.48 1.68
CA HIS A 357 -15.07 -10.46 1.72
C HIS A 357 -15.69 -11.12 0.48
N ASN A 358 -15.15 -10.85 -0.72
CA ASN A 358 -15.63 -11.47 -1.95
C ASN A 358 -15.46 -12.99 -1.92
N LEU A 359 -14.27 -13.48 -1.53
CA LEU A 359 -14.00 -14.92 -1.44
C LEU A 359 -14.89 -15.60 -0.38
N SER A 360 -14.89 -15.08 0.84
CA SER A 360 -15.60 -15.71 1.96
C SER A 360 -17.11 -15.72 1.74
N TYR A 361 -17.70 -14.60 1.28
CA TYR A 361 -19.15 -14.52 1.06
C TYR A 361 -19.61 -15.42 -0.08
N THR A 362 -18.97 -15.35 -1.24
CA THR A 362 -19.38 -16.14 -2.42
C THR A 362 -19.22 -17.64 -2.17
N THR A 363 -18.16 -18.05 -1.47
CA THR A 363 -17.94 -19.44 -1.06
C THR A 363 -19.01 -19.90 -0.08
N PHE A 364 -19.30 -19.12 0.96
CA PHE A 364 -20.33 -19.46 1.96
C PHE A 364 -21.71 -19.57 1.32
N ASP A 365 -22.10 -18.60 0.49
CA ASP A 365 -23.43 -18.59 -0.11
C ASP A 365 -23.62 -19.74 -1.13
N LEU A 366 -22.60 -20.04 -1.94
CA LEU A 366 -22.63 -21.22 -2.82
C LEU A 366 -22.74 -22.50 -1.99
N ALA A 367 -21.91 -22.69 -0.96
CA ALA A 367 -21.95 -23.89 -0.13
C ALA A 367 -23.31 -24.06 0.57
N ARG A 368 -23.89 -22.96 1.08
CA ARG A 368 -25.20 -22.93 1.72
C ARG A 368 -26.32 -23.35 0.75
N ARG A 369 -26.33 -22.79 -0.47
CA ARG A 369 -27.31 -23.17 -1.51
C ARG A 369 -27.08 -24.59 -2.01
N TYR A 370 -25.82 -24.98 -2.24
CA TYR A 370 -25.45 -26.31 -2.72
C TYR A 370 -25.85 -27.42 -1.74
N LYS A 371 -25.76 -27.17 -0.43
CA LYS A 371 -26.26 -28.10 0.60
C LYS A 371 -27.75 -28.44 0.43
N THR A 372 -28.55 -27.50 -0.05
CA THR A 372 -30.00 -27.67 -0.23
C THR A 372 -30.36 -28.12 -1.64
N ASP A 373 -29.80 -27.47 -2.66
CA ASP A 373 -30.25 -27.55 -4.05
C ASP A 373 -29.24 -28.27 -4.98
N GLY A 374 -28.08 -28.68 -4.46
CA GLY A 374 -27.04 -29.39 -5.20
C GLY A 374 -26.65 -28.69 -6.50
N MET A 375 -26.67 -29.42 -7.60
CA MET A 375 -26.27 -28.92 -8.92
C MET A 375 -27.11 -27.74 -9.42
N ALA A 376 -28.34 -27.55 -8.94
CA ALA A 376 -29.13 -26.37 -9.31
C ALA A 376 -28.48 -25.07 -8.79
N ALA A 377 -27.92 -25.08 -7.57
CA ALA A 377 -27.19 -23.95 -7.01
C ALA A 377 -25.91 -23.65 -7.81
N TYR A 378 -25.17 -24.69 -8.19
CA TYR A 378 -23.96 -24.52 -9.00
C TYR A 378 -24.27 -24.01 -10.42
N SER A 379 -25.34 -24.53 -11.04
CA SER A 379 -25.80 -24.06 -12.35
C SER A 379 -26.17 -22.58 -12.34
N GLN A 380 -26.77 -22.06 -11.26
CA GLN A 380 -27.02 -20.61 -11.12
C GLN A 380 -25.74 -19.77 -11.16
N LEU A 381 -24.66 -20.23 -10.51
CA LEU A 381 -23.35 -19.57 -10.61
C LEU A 381 -22.84 -19.63 -12.04
N GLN A 382 -22.88 -20.79 -12.68
CA GLN A 382 -22.44 -20.97 -14.07
C GLN A 382 -23.23 -20.07 -15.05
N GLN A 383 -24.54 -19.93 -14.87
CA GLN A 383 -25.36 -19.02 -15.69
C GLN A 383 -24.98 -17.55 -15.45
N ALA A 384 -24.65 -17.18 -14.21
CA ALA A 384 -24.16 -15.84 -13.91
C ALA A 384 -22.80 -15.57 -14.60
N GLU A 385 -21.91 -16.56 -14.65
CA GLU A 385 -20.64 -16.46 -15.38
C GLU A 385 -20.85 -16.26 -16.89
N PHE A 386 -21.75 -17.05 -17.52
CA PHE A 386 -22.09 -16.85 -18.94
C PHE A 386 -22.68 -15.46 -19.21
N ALA A 387 -23.54 -14.97 -18.31
CA ALA A 387 -24.12 -13.64 -18.44
C ALA A 387 -23.07 -12.52 -18.35
N ALA A 388 -21.96 -12.75 -17.64
CA ALA A 388 -20.86 -11.80 -17.48
C ALA A 388 -19.86 -11.80 -18.65
N GLU A 389 -19.91 -12.77 -19.57
CA GLU A 389 -18.99 -12.82 -20.72
C GLU A 389 -19.10 -11.57 -21.61
N LYS A 390 -20.32 -11.02 -21.75
CA LYS A 390 -20.57 -9.79 -22.49
C LYS A 390 -19.86 -8.56 -21.90
N ASP A 391 -19.52 -8.62 -20.61
CA ASP A 391 -18.86 -7.57 -19.85
C ASP A 391 -17.34 -7.84 -19.73
N GLY A 392 -16.81 -8.83 -20.46
CA GLY A 392 -15.38 -9.14 -20.52
C GLY A 392 -14.91 -10.31 -19.64
N PHE A 393 -15.82 -10.97 -18.91
CA PHE A 393 -15.49 -12.17 -18.14
C PHE A 393 -15.12 -13.33 -19.07
N SER A 394 -14.12 -14.13 -18.70
CA SER A 394 -13.60 -15.21 -19.57
C SER A 394 -13.22 -16.50 -18.84
N ALA A 395 -13.40 -16.58 -17.53
CA ALA A 395 -12.98 -17.76 -16.76
C ALA A 395 -13.94 -18.96 -16.89
N THR A 396 -15.10 -18.79 -17.55
CA THR A 396 -15.97 -19.90 -18.00
C THR A 396 -15.17 -20.92 -18.82
N ARG A 397 -14.26 -20.42 -19.67
CA ARG A 397 -13.31 -21.20 -20.46
C ARG A 397 -12.05 -21.52 -19.66
N HIS A 398 -12.21 -22.12 -18.49
CA HIS A 398 -11.16 -22.34 -17.48
C HIS A 398 -9.90 -23.12 -17.94
N GLN A 399 -9.91 -23.76 -19.11
CA GLN A 399 -8.73 -24.41 -19.68
C GLN A 399 -7.81 -23.45 -20.46
N ARG A 400 -8.38 -22.34 -20.95
CA ARG A 400 -7.69 -21.27 -21.67
C ARG A 400 -7.22 -20.22 -20.67
#